data_AF-A0A831PQ91-F1
#
_entry.id   AF-A0A831PQ91-F1
#
_cell.length_a   1.000
_cell.length_b   1.000
_cell.length_c   1.000
_cell.angle_alpha   90.00
_cell.angle_beta   90.00
_cell.angle_gamma   90.00
#
_symmetry.space_group_name_H-M   'P 1'
#
loop_
_entity.id
_entity.type
_entity.pdbx_description
1 polymer ?
#
loop_
_entity_poly.entity_id
_entity_poly.type
_entity_poly.pdbx_seq_one_letter_code
_entity_poly.pdbx_strand_id
1 'polypeptide(L)'
;MNTFSKRSYVIIGIFVLVGLVFTAGLFRLQVLDPTYKVFATNNVLRDVVQYPARGLIFDRNGNLLVHNKPAYDLLVTPREVEAFDTLYLCNLLEISKTDLEERLQTAREYSAFRPSIIVKQIPPETYAVLQERLYRFKGFHTQSRTLREYSYPVAAHVLGYVGEVNPSDLERDGYYRQGDYIGVSGIEKTYEEWLRGEKGIKKFLVDVHNRIQGSFLGGIEDVSAQIGHNLISSIDIGLQLYAEELLQNKRGSVVAIEPSTGEILALASAPSYDPGMLVGRVRGANYARLLADTLNPLFNRALMAEYPPGSTFKVLNVLAAMEEQTINLNTRFSCAGRATMPIRCTHDHHSPLGLIDAIKESCNSFLWNTFRSIFTKYPTSAEGYNVWREHVLRFGIGERLGIDLPNELRGSLPEASYYHRIYGTGRWNALTVRSLAIGQGELGITPLQLANYCAAIANRGYYYTPHVVKEIEDGEIPNRMKTRNFVGISEEHFEPVIEGMQRAVEQTNTAYLSRIPGIAMCGKTGTVENPHGSDHSVFMAFAPRENPQIAISVYIESGVWGARYAAPIASLLVEKYLNDSISTERKWIETRMLDANLLNPIQPK
;
A
#
# COMPACT_ATOMS: atom_id res chain seq x y z
N MET A 1 91.00 5.78 -53.51
CA MET A 1 89.62 6.31 -53.44
C MET A 1 88.80 5.38 -52.54
N ASN A 2 88.42 5.83 -51.35
CA ASN A 2 87.70 4.99 -50.37
C ASN A 2 86.22 4.86 -50.76
N THR A 3 85.91 3.83 -51.53
CA THR A 3 84.57 3.53 -52.09
C THR A 3 83.51 3.16 -51.04
N PHE A 4 83.88 3.08 -49.75
CA PHE A 4 82.98 2.71 -48.66
C PHE A 4 82.49 3.88 -47.79
N SER A 5 83.01 5.11 -47.93
CA SER A 5 82.60 6.23 -47.06
C SER A 5 81.12 6.62 -47.23
N LYS A 6 80.54 6.37 -48.42
CA LYS A 6 79.13 6.61 -48.71
C LYS A 6 78.18 5.67 -47.96
N ARG A 7 78.63 4.48 -47.53
CA ARG A 7 77.78 3.53 -46.78
C ARG A 7 77.52 4.00 -45.35
N SER A 8 78.47 4.71 -44.73
CA SER A 8 78.31 5.29 -43.40
C SER A 8 77.16 6.30 -43.35
N TYR A 9 77.05 7.19 -44.34
CA TYR A 9 75.96 8.17 -44.43
C TYR A 9 74.58 7.52 -44.64
N VAL A 10 74.51 6.41 -45.38
CA VAL A 10 73.25 5.67 -45.56
C VAL A 10 72.83 5.00 -44.25
N ILE A 11 73.76 4.39 -43.51
CA ILE A 11 73.49 3.78 -42.20
C ILE A 11 73.03 4.85 -41.19
N ILE A 12 73.73 5.99 -41.13
CA ILE A 12 73.33 7.13 -40.29
C ILE A 12 71.94 7.63 -40.67
N GLY A 13 71.65 7.75 -41.97
CA GLY A 13 70.32 8.16 -42.47
C GLY A 13 69.22 7.18 -42.05
N ILE A 14 69.48 5.87 -42.09
CA ILE A 14 68.53 4.85 -41.62
C ILE A 14 68.29 4.99 -40.11
N PHE A 15 69.33 5.16 -39.30
CA PHE A 15 69.17 5.35 -37.85
C PHE A 15 68.43 6.64 -37.49
N VAL A 16 68.68 7.73 -38.21
CA VAL A 16 67.96 9.00 -38.03
C VAL A 16 66.49 8.85 -38.43
N LEU A 17 66.20 8.17 -39.55
CA LEU A 17 64.83 7.90 -39.99
C LEU A 17 64.08 7.05 -38.97
N VAL A 18 64.72 5.98 -38.47
CA VAL A 18 64.16 5.12 -37.41
C VAL A 18 63.90 5.93 -36.14
N GLY A 19 64.85 6.80 -35.74
CA GLY A 19 64.68 7.71 -34.61
C GLY A 19 63.49 8.66 -34.81
N LEU A 20 63.32 9.24 -35.99
CA LEU A 20 62.19 10.11 -36.33
C LEU A 20 60.85 9.35 -36.28
N VAL A 21 60.80 8.12 -36.80
CA VAL A 21 59.59 7.27 -36.73
C VAL A 21 59.22 6.96 -35.29
N PHE A 22 60.17 6.61 -34.43
CA PHE A 22 59.90 6.37 -33.00
C PHE A 22 59.50 7.64 -32.27
N THR A 23 60.11 8.79 -32.60
CA THR A 23 59.76 10.08 -31.99
C THR A 23 58.35 10.52 -32.37
N ALA A 24 57.97 10.36 -33.65
CA ALA A 24 56.62 10.62 -34.12
C ALA A 24 55.61 9.66 -33.48
N GLY A 25 55.97 8.38 -33.31
CA GLY A 25 55.16 7.40 -32.59
C GLY A 25 54.94 7.77 -31.11
N LEU A 26 56.00 8.21 -30.43
CA LEU A 26 55.94 8.70 -29.05
C LEU A 26 55.09 9.97 -28.92
N PHE A 27 55.27 10.93 -29.82
CA PHE A 27 54.46 12.15 -29.85
C PHE A 27 52.98 11.84 -30.06
N ARG A 28 52.66 10.89 -30.95
CA ARG A 28 51.29 10.43 -31.14
C ARG A 28 50.71 9.83 -29.86
N LEU A 29 51.47 8.96 -29.19
CA LEU A 29 51.03 8.28 -27.96
C LEU A 29 50.92 9.21 -26.74
N GLN A 30 51.75 10.25 -26.63
CA GLN A 30 51.74 11.13 -25.45
C GLN A 30 50.92 12.42 -25.62
N VAL A 31 50.82 12.95 -26.84
CA VAL A 31 50.22 14.27 -27.09
C VAL A 31 48.89 14.18 -27.83
N LEU A 32 48.79 13.29 -28.84
CA LEU A 32 47.59 13.19 -29.68
C LEU A 32 46.56 12.18 -29.15
N ASP A 33 47.00 11.15 -28.43
CA ASP A 33 46.13 10.07 -27.95
C ASP A 33 45.86 10.18 -26.42
N PRO A 34 44.76 10.84 -26.00
CA PRO A 34 44.43 10.98 -24.59
C PRO A 34 44.02 9.65 -23.93
N THR A 35 43.80 8.59 -24.72
CA THR A 35 43.25 7.31 -24.26
C THR A 35 44.13 6.66 -23.19
N TYR A 36 45.47 6.71 -23.33
CA TYR A 36 46.39 6.14 -22.34
C TYR A 36 46.43 6.91 -21.03
N LYS A 37 46.23 8.24 -21.08
CA LYS A 37 46.09 9.07 -19.89
C LYS A 37 44.77 8.76 -19.18
N VAL A 38 43.69 8.54 -19.92
CA VAL A 38 42.39 8.11 -19.37
C VAL A 38 42.48 6.72 -18.72
N PHE A 39 43.15 5.74 -19.35
CA PHE A 39 43.35 4.42 -18.76
C PHE A 39 44.21 4.46 -17.49
N ALA A 40 45.29 5.25 -17.48
CA ALA A 40 46.11 5.46 -16.30
C ALA A 40 45.31 6.15 -15.17
N THR A 41 44.44 7.09 -15.51
CA THR A 41 43.60 7.80 -14.55
C THR A 41 42.51 6.87 -13.99
N ASN A 42 41.81 6.10 -14.82
CA ASN A 42 40.77 5.16 -14.39
C ASN A 42 41.30 4.06 -13.45
N ASN A 43 42.56 3.65 -13.59
CA ASN A 43 43.18 2.68 -12.68
C ASN A 43 43.51 3.26 -11.29
N VAL A 44 43.55 4.58 -11.16
CA VAL A 44 43.89 5.31 -9.92
C VAL A 44 42.63 5.94 -9.30
N LEU A 45 41.50 5.94 -10.01
CA LEU A 45 40.24 6.48 -9.52
C LEU A 45 39.42 5.44 -8.75
N ARG A 46 38.93 5.86 -7.59
CA ARG A 46 38.03 5.10 -6.75
C ARG A 46 36.76 5.90 -6.47
N ASP A 47 35.66 5.43 -7.05
CA ASP A 47 34.34 6.00 -6.81
C ASP A 47 33.74 5.43 -5.53
N VAL A 48 33.39 6.32 -4.60
CA VAL A 48 32.66 5.99 -3.37
C VAL A 48 31.27 6.59 -3.49
N VAL A 49 30.26 5.71 -3.55
CA VAL A 49 28.86 6.12 -3.63
C VAL A 49 28.43 6.75 -2.30
N GLN A 50 27.83 7.93 -2.40
CA GLN A 50 27.13 8.57 -1.30
C GLN A 50 25.64 8.28 -1.43
N TYR A 51 25.09 7.59 -0.44
CA TYR A 51 23.68 7.25 -0.42
C TYR A 51 22.87 8.42 0.15
N PRO A 52 21.84 8.88 -0.57
CA PRO A 52 20.97 9.93 -0.08
C PRO A 52 20.10 9.40 1.07
N ALA A 53 19.66 10.31 1.94
CA ALA A 53 18.56 10.01 2.85
C ALA A 53 17.27 9.93 2.03
N ARG A 54 16.39 8.99 2.40
CA ARG A 54 15.06 8.90 1.77
C ARG A 54 14.17 10.05 2.23
N GLY A 55 13.23 10.48 1.38
CA GLY A 55 12.24 11.48 1.74
C GLY A 55 11.42 11.08 2.97
N LEU A 56 11.07 12.04 3.82
CA LEU A 56 10.26 11.83 5.01
C LEU A 56 8.78 11.67 4.62
N ILE A 57 8.01 10.95 5.43
CA ILE A 57 6.56 10.81 5.22
C ILE A 57 5.85 11.42 6.43
N PHE A 58 4.96 12.36 6.16
CA PHE A 58 4.12 13.04 7.14
C PHE A 58 2.66 12.61 7.00
N ASP A 59 1.89 12.76 8.07
CA ASP A 59 0.44 12.66 8.04
C ASP A 59 -0.19 13.97 7.50
N ARG A 60 -1.51 13.98 7.33
CA ARG A 60 -2.21 15.15 6.77
C ARG A 60 -2.17 16.40 7.66
N ASN A 61 -1.79 16.26 8.92
CA ASN A 61 -1.71 17.30 9.95
C ASN A 61 -0.25 17.73 10.22
N GLY A 62 0.73 17.18 9.50
CA GLY A 62 2.16 17.49 9.63
C GLY A 62 2.92 16.65 10.66
N ASN A 63 2.32 15.61 11.24
CA ASN A 63 3.01 14.68 12.13
C ASN A 63 3.92 13.74 11.34
N LEU A 64 5.14 13.52 11.83
CA LEU A 64 6.10 12.65 11.17
C LEU A 64 5.71 11.17 11.35
N LEU A 65 5.45 10.47 10.25
CA LEU A 65 5.10 9.05 10.23
C LEU A 65 6.31 8.16 10.02
N VAL A 66 7.12 8.49 9.00
CA VAL A 66 8.30 7.73 8.62
C VAL A 66 9.48 8.67 8.44
N HIS A 67 10.57 8.35 9.12
CA HIS A 67 11.81 9.11 9.07
C HIS A 67 13.02 8.20 9.02
N ASN A 68 14.21 8.78 9.09
CA ASN A 68 15.46 8.07 8.90
C ASN A 68 16.30 8.09 10.17
N LYS A 69 16.73 6.91 10.62
CA LYS A 69 17.76 6.73 11.65
C LYS A 69 19.11 6.43 10.99
N PRO A 70 20.23 7.02 11.45
CA PRO A 70 21.54 6.63 10.95
C PRO A 70 21.82 5.15 11.25
N ALA A 71 22.46 4.46 10.32
CA ALA A 71 22.96 3.11 10.49
C ALA A 71 24.25 2.94 9.71
N TYR A 72 25.02 1.90 10.02
CA TYR A 72 26.35 1.72 9.45
C TYR A 72 26.52 0.30 8.93
N ASP A 73 27.04 0.16 7.72
CA ASP A 73 27.48 -1.13 7.22
C ASP A 73 28.98 -1.28 7.50
N LEU A 74 29.40 -2.46 7.94
CA LEU A 74 30.80 -2.87 8.02
C LEU A 74 31.16 -3.61 6.74
N LEU A 75 32.09 -3.04 5.98
CA LEU A 75 32.66 -3.61 4.77
C LEU A 75 34.05 -4.16 5.06
N VAL A 76 34.48 -5.10 4.21
CA VAL A 76 35.84 -5.63 4.21
C VAL A 76 36.42 -5.60 2.80
N THR A 77 37.68 -5.21 2.69
CA THR A 77 38.50 -5.43 1.49
C THR A 77 39.42 -6.62 1.78
N PRO A 78 39.13 -7.84 1.27
CA PRO A 78 39.80 -9.05 1.75
C PRO A 78 41.34 -9.05 1.61
N ARG A 79 41.88 -8.37 0.59
CA ARG A 79 43.32 -8.21 0.36
C ARG A 79 44.05 -7.44 1.46
N GLU A 80 43.35 -6.54 2.15
CA GLU A 80 43.91 -5.64 3.17
C GLU A 80 43.77 -6.20 4.60
N VAL A 81 43.09 -7.34 4.75
CA VAL A 81 42.83 -7.95 6.06
C VAL A 81 44.11 -8.57 6.62
N GLU A 82 44.59 -8.02 7.74
CA GLU A 82 45.65 -8.60 8.57
C GLU A 82 45.06 -9.52 9.66
N ALA A 83 45.90 -10.19 10.46
CA ALA A 83 45.41 -10.96 11.61
C ALA A 83 44.74 -10.03 12.65
N PHE A 84 43.55 -10.39 13.12
CA PHE A 84 42.77 -9.62 14.09
C PHE A 84 42.08 -10.54 15.11
N ASP A 85 41.59 -9.97 16.21
CA ASP A 85 40.82 -10.70 17.21
C ASP A 85 39.39 -10.95 16.71
N THR A 86 39.19 -12.15 16.16
CA THR A 86 37.91 -12.58 15.58
C THR A 86 36.80 -12.69 16.64
N LEU A 87 37.12 -13.24 17.82
CA LEU A 87 36.12 -13.44 18.89
C LEU A 87 35.61 -12.10 19.40
N TYR A 88 36.50 -11.13 19.54
CA TYR A 88 36.14 -9.80 19.95
C TYR A 88 35.23 -9.09 18.94
N LEU A 89 35.56 -9.16 17.65
CA LEU A 89 34.73 -8.56 16.59
C LEU A 89 33.33 -9.21 16.57
N CYS A 90 33.25 -10.53 16.70
CA CYS A 90 32.01 -11.28 16.78
C CYS A 90 31.13 -10.84 17.96
N ASN A 91 31.74 -10.72 19.16
CA ASN A 91 31.02 -10.27 20.36
C ASN A 91 30.53 -8.83 20.23
N LEU A 92 31.34 -7.95 19.64
CA LEU A 92 30.98 -6.54 19.45
C LEU A 92 29.81 -6.37 18.47
N LEU A 93 29.76 -7.18 17.41
CA LEU A 93 28.75 -7.09 16.36
C LEU A 93 27.56 -8.04 16.58
N GLU A 94 27.58 -8.83 17.64
CA GLU A 94 26.58 -9.85 17.94
C GLU A 94 26.37 -10.79 16.73
N ILE A 95 27.48 -11.34 16.21
CA ILE A 95 27.48 -12.34 15.13
C ILE A 95 28.25 -13.57 15.57
N SER A 96 27.91 -14.74 15.03
CA SER A 96 28.68 -15.95 15.29
C SER A 96 30.01 -15.93 14.53
N LYS A 97 31.00 -16.66 15.06
CA LYS A 97 32.28 -16.84 14.38
C LYS A 97 32.11 -17.51 13.02
N THR A 98 31.24 -18.52 12.93
CA THR A 98 30.96 -19.25 11.69
C THR A 98 30.38 -18.32 10.62
N ASP A 99 29.42 -17.46 10.97
CA ASP A 99 28.83 -16.48 10.05
C ASP A 99 29.86 -15.45 9.57
N LEU A 100 30.75 -14.98 10.44
CA LEU A 100 31.84 -14.09 10.04
C LEU A 100 32.82 -14.78 9.06
N GLU A 101 33.23 -16.02 9.34
CA GLU A 101 34.15 -16.78 8.50
C GLU A 101 33.55 -17.06 7.11
N GLU A 102 32.28 -17.45 7.04
CA GLU A 102 31.55 -17.64 5.79
C GLU A 102 31.49 -16.35 4.98
N ARG A 103 31.10 -15.22 5.60
CA ARG A 103 31.02 -13.92 4.91
C ARG A 103 32.39 -13.45 4.40
N LEU A 104 33.46 -13.68 5.16
CA LEU A 104 34.82 -13.37 4.72
C LEU A 104 35.26 -14.24 3.55
N GLN A 105 34.87 -15.52 3.55
CA GLN A 105 35.13 -16.42 2.44
C GLN A 105 34.37 -15.98 1.17
N THR A 106 33.06 -15.73 1.28
CA THR A 106 32.25 -15.23 0.15
C THR A 106 32.79 -13.91 -0.39
N ALA A 107 33.25 -13.00 0.47
CA ALA A 107 33.89 -11.75 0.04
C ALA A 107 35.17 -12.01 -0.76
N ARG A 108 36.01 -12.97 -0.35
CA ARG A 108 37.23 -13.36 -1.08
C ARG A 108 36.92 -13.98 -2.44
N GLU A 109 35.91 -14.84 -2.50
CA GLU A 109 35.45 -15.50 -3.73
C GLU A 109 34.87 -14.48 -4.73
N TYR A 110 34.14 -13.48 -4.23
CA TYR A 110 33.63 -12.39 -5.06
C TYR A 110 34.77 -11.52 -5.61
N SER A 111 35.65 -11.01 -4.74
CA SER A 111 36.84 -10.27 -5.14
C SER A 111 37.78 -10.03 -3.97
N ALA A 112 39.08 -10.33 -4.15
CA ALA A 112 40.08 -9.94 -3.16
C ALA A 112 40.23 -8.41 -3.02
N PHE A 113 39.98 -7.64 -4.08
CA PHE A 113 40.29 -6.21 -4.16
C PHE A 113 39.08 -5.29 -4.03
N ARG A 114 37.85 -5.82 -4.13
CA ARG A 114 36.64 -5.02 -3.98
C ARG A 114 36.06 -5.16 -2.56
N PRO A 115 35.65 -4.05 -1.93
CA PRO A 115 34.89 -4.07 -0.70
C PRO A 115 33.63 -4.93 -0.83
N SER A 116 33.39 -5.76 0.18
CA SER A 116 32.16 -6.54 0.34
C SER A 116 31.56 -6.25 1.71
N ILE A 117 30.23 -6.17 1.80
CA ILE A 117 29.54 -5.90 3.07
C ILE A 117 29.57 -7.19 3.91
N ILE A 118 30.09 -7.09 5.14
CA ILE A 118 30.14 -8.19 6.10
C ILE A 118 29.04 -8.07 7.13
N VAL A 119 28.77 -6.89 7.67
CA VAL A 119 27.64 -6.69 8.59
C VAL A 119 26.85 -5.49 8.13
N LYS A 120 25.54 -5.69 7.92
CA LYS A 120 24.61 -4.65 7.48
C LYS A 120 23.96 -3.98 8.69
N GLN A 121 23.63 -2.69 8.56
CA GLN A 121 22.67 -1.98 9.42
C GLN A 121 23.04 -2.01 10.91
N ILE A 122 24.30 -1.76 11.25
CA ILE A 122 24.80 -1.63 12.61
C ILE A 122 24.18 -0.37 13.26
N PRO A 123 23.57 -0.49 14.46
CA PRO A 123 23.01 0.64 15.18
C PRO A 123 24.09 1.67 15.56
N PRO A 124 23.75 2.98 15.66
CA PRO A 124 24.70 4.03 16.06
C PRO A 124 25.44 3.74 17.37
N GLU A 125 24.75 3.10 18.32
CA GLU A 125 25.28 2.80 19.65
C GLU A 125 26.40 1.74 19.57
N THR A 126 26.19 0.67 18.80
CA THR A 126 27.21 -0.35 18.51
C THR A 126 28.33 0.22 17.63
N TYR A 127 27.98 1.07 16.66
CA TYR A 127 28.95 1.70 15.76
C TYR A 127 29.92 2.62 16.51
N ALA A 128 29.45 3.40 17.50
CA ALA A 128 30.32 4.27 18.28
C ALA A 128 31.47 3.49 18.95
N VAL A 129 31.16 2.32 19.54
CA VAL A 129 32.16 1.44 20.16
C VAL A 129 33.09 0.80 19.12
N LEU A 130 32.56 0.46 17.94
CA LEU A 130 33.35 -0.06 16.83
C LEU A 130 34.31 1.01 16.28
N GLN A 131 33.86 2.25 16.12
CA GLN A 131 34.62 3.34 15.54
C GLN A 131 35.91 3.63 16.31
N GLU A 132 35.87 3.64 17.65
CA GLU A 132 37.04 3.83 18.51
C GLU A 132 38.13 2.76 18.30
N ARG A 133 37.73 1.58 17.82
CA ARG A 133 38.59 0.39 17.73
C ARG A 133 38.81 -0.05 16.30
N LEU A 134 38.24 0.64 15.31
CA LEU A 134 38.29 0.28 13.89
C LEU A 134 39.74 0.19 13.38
N TYR A 135 40.65 0.99 13.97
CA TYR A 135 42.09 0.94 13.68
C TYR A 135 42.74 -0.43 13.94
N ARG A 136 42.14 -1.29 14.78
CA ARG A 136 42.60 -2.66 15.08
C ARG A 136 42.16 -3.67 14.02
N PHE A 137 41.19 -3.32 13.18
CA PHE A 137 40.61 -4.19 12.16
C PHE A 137 41.01 -3.69 10.77
N LYS A 138 42.30 -3.83 10.41
CA LYS A 138 42.78 -3.43 9.08
C LYS A 138 42.04 -4.20 7.97
N GLY A 139 41.75 -3.50 6.88
CA GLY A 139 40.92 -3.99 5.78
C GLY A 139 39.41 -3.86 6.02
N PHE A 140 38.98 -3.55 7.24
CA PHE A 140 37.57 -3.23 7.54
C PHE A 140 37.33 -1.73 7.51
N HIS A 141 36.21 -1.33 6.94
CA HIS A 141 35.80 0.06 6.85
C HIS A 141 34.28 0.16 6.94
N THR A 142 33.78 1.33 7.30
CA THR A 142 32.35 1.52 7.55
C THR A 142 31.75 2.47 6.53
N GLN A 143 30.54 2.15 6.07
CA GLN A 143 29.76 3.02 5.19
C GLN A 143 28.52 3.50 5.92
N SER A 144 28.28 4.81 5.90
CA SER A 144 27.06 5.40 6.44
C SER A 144 25.87 5.02 5.56
N ARG A 145 24.78 4.62 6.22
CA ARG A 145 23.47 4.29 5.65
C ARG A 145 22.38 4.94 6.49
N THR A 146 21.15 4.83 6.02
CA THR A 146 19.96 5.21 6.77
C THR A 146 19.01 4.02 6.84
N LEU A 147 18.39 3.84 7.98
CA LEU A 147 17.26 2.95 8.19
C LEU A 147 15.98 3.76 8.30
N ARG A 148 14.88 3.20 7.83
CA ARG A 148 13.56 3.76 8.16
C ARG A 148 13.27 3.57 9.64
N GLU A 149 12.67 4.58 10.25
CA GLU A 149 12.09 4.53 11.58
C GLU A 149 10.64 5.01 11.48
N TYR A 150 9.75 4.27 12.14
CA TYR A 150 8.31 4.53 12.14
C TYR A 150 7.95 5.11 13.49
N SER A 151 7.34 6.29 13.50
CA SER A 151 7.00 6.99 14.75
C SER A 151 5.88 6.30 15.53
N TYR A 152 5.07 5.49 14.84
CA TYR A 152 3.90 4.80 15.41
C TYR A 152 3.85 3.34 14.94
N PRO A 153 3.39 2.40 15.80
CA PRO A 153 3.33 0.98 15.49
C PRO A 153 2.06 0.61 14.69
N VAL A 154 1.63 1.44 13.75
CA VAL A 154 0.39 1.29 12.95
C VAL A 154 0.63 1.66 11.48
N ALA A 155 -0.40 1.52 10.65
CA ALA A 155 -0.42 1.88 9.23
C ALA A 155 0.55 1.04 8.36
N ALA A 156 0.92 -0.16 8.81
CA ALA A 156 1.94 -0.97 8.13
C ALA A 156 1.60 -1.28 6.66
N HIS A 157 0.32 -1.54 6.34
CA HIS A 157 -0.09 -1.81 4.95
C HIS A 157 -0.19 -0.55 4.08
N VAL A 158 -0.30 0.63 4.70
CA VAL A 158 -0.34 1.93 3.99
C VAL A 158 1.08 2.43 3.76
N LEU A 159 1.87 2.58 4.83
CA LEU A 159 3.24 3.08 4.76
C LEU A 159 4.13 2.11 3.99
N GLY A 160 3.97 0.81 4.27
CA GLY A 160 4.80 -0.24 3.72
C GLY A 160 6.16 -0.35 4.41
N TYR A 161 7.10 -1.02 3.77
CA TYR A 161 8.45 -1.21 4.28
C TYR A 161 9.47 -1.30 3.15
N VAL A 162 10.74 -1.09 3.49
CA VAL A 162 11.88 -1.23 2.57
C VAL A 162 12.55 -2.60 2.72
N GLY A 163 13.12 -3.09 1.64
CA GLY A 163 13.82 -4.37 1.59
C GLY A 163 14.97 -4.36 0.61
N GLU A 164 15.86 -5.34 0.72
CA GLU A 164 16.98 -5.47 -0.20
C GLU A 164 16.49 -5.78 -1.62
N VAL A 165 17.11 -5.15 -2.61
CA VAL A 165 16.84 -5.37 -4.03
C VAL A 165 17.12 -6.81 -4.44
N ASN A 166 16.27 -7.35 -5.29
CA ASN A 166 16.49 -8.67 -5.90
C ASN A 166 17.06 -8.52 -7.33
N PRO A 167 17.51 -9.62 -7.98
CA PRO A 167 18.05 -9.55 -9.35
C PRO A 167 17.11 -8.89 -10.37
N SER A 168 15.79 -9.09 -10.26
CA SER A 168 14.82 -8.48 -11.17
C SER A 168 14.69 -6.97 -10.96
N ASP A 169 14.94 -6.46 -9.76
CA ASP A 169 14.98 -5.02 -9.49
C ASP A 169 16.24 -4.38 -10.12
N LEU A 170 17.38 -5.08 -10.07
CA LEU A 170 18.64 -4.62 -10.68
C LEU A 170 18.57 -4.55 -12.20
N GLU A 171 17.87 -5.50 -12.84
CA GLU A 171 17.65 -5.50 -14.29
C GLU A 171 16.67 -4.41 -14.73
N ARG A 172 15.63 -4.16 -13.92
CA ARG A 172 14.60 -3.16 -14.22
C ARG A 172 15.12 -1.73 -14.09
N ASP A 173 16.01 -1.49 -13.13
CA ASP A 173 16.40 -0.14 -12.74
C ASP A 173 17.89 -0.05 -12.40
N GLY A 174 18.64 0.58 -13.31
CA GLY A 174 20.09 0.80 -13.20
C GLY A 174 20.51 1.73 -12.05
N TYR A 175 19.54 2.37 -11.35
CA TYR A 175 19.82 3.09 -10.11
C TYR A 175 20.39 2.15 -9.04
N TYR A 176 19.88 0.91 -8.94
CA TYR A 176 20.23 0.01 -7.84
C TYR A 176 21.47 -0.83 -8.12
N ARG A 177 22.16 -1.17 -7.03
CA ARG A 177 23.27 -2.13 -6.99
C ARG A 177 22.93 -3.18 -5.94
N GLN A 178 23.55 -4.35 -6.07
CA GLN A 178 23.39 -5.43 -5.09
C GLN A 178 23.69 -4.91 -3.66
N GLY A 179 22.79 -5.20 -2.72
CA GLY A 179 22.87 -4.70 -1.35
C GLY A 179 22.11 -3.39 -1.09
N ASP A 180 21.59 -2.74 -2.13
CA ASP A 180 20.73 -1.56 -1.95
C ASP A 180 19.32 -1.94 -1.47
N TYR A 181 18.59 -0.94 -0.96
CA TYR A 181 17.24 -1.09 -0.45
C TYR A 181 16.22 -0.38 -1.35
N ILE A 182 15.06 -0.99 -1.52
CA ILE A 182 13.91 -0.53 -2.31
C ILE A 182 12.62 -0.70 -1.50
N GLY A 183 11.64 0.17 -1.71
CA GLY A 183 10.28 0.02 -1.19
C GLY A 183 9.60 -1.24 -1.70
N VAL A 184 9.14 -2.09 -0.78
CA VAL A 184 8.57 -3.42 -1.08
C VAL A 184 7.04 -3.41 -1.08
N SER A 185 6.43 -2.54 -0.30
CA SER A 185 4.98 -2.41 -0.17
C SER A 185 4.57 -0.97 0.15
N GLY A 186 3.27 -0.70 0.21
CA GLY A 186 2.74 0.59 0.64
C GLY A 186 3.17 1.78 -0.20
N ILE A 187 3.14 2.96 0.42
CA ILE A 187 3.67 4.23 -0.10
C ILE A 187 5.14 4.09 -0.47
N GLU A 188 5.94 3.39 0.35
CA GLU A 188 7.36 3.16 0.07
C GLU A 188 7.59 2.57 -1.33
N LYS A 189 6.75 1.63 -1.76
CA LYS A 189 6.84 1.03 -3.10
C LYS A 189 6.25 1.90 -4.18
N THR A 190 5.05 2.46 -3.98
CA THR A 190 4.37 3.25 -5.02
C THR A 190 5.15 4.51 -5.38
N TYR A 191 5.71 5.18 -4.37
CA TYR A 191 6.41 6.45 -4.51
C TYR A 191 7.92 6.32 -4.36
N GLU A 192 8.47 5.13 -4.64
CA GLU A 192 9.90 4.81 -4.52
C GLU A 192 10.78 5.84 -5.24
N GLU A 193 10.41 6.23 -6.46
CA GLU A 193 11.22 7.14 -7.29
C GLU A 193 11.34 8.54 -6.68
N TRP A 194 10.29 9.02 -6.02
CA TRP A 194 10.29 10.28 -5.27
C TRP A 194 11.06 10.15 -3.96
N LEU A 195 10.84 9.05 -3.24
CA LEU A 195 11.40 8.84 -1.90
C LEU A 195 12.89 8.52 -1.90
N ARG A 196 13.44 7.90 -2.94
CA ARG A 196 14.80 7.35 -2.91
C ARG A 196 15.92 8.38 -3.03
N GLY A 197 15.65 9.55 -3.62
CA GLY A 197 16.67 10.56 -3.92
C GLY A 197 17.73 10.08 -4.92
N GLU A 198 18.72 10.94 -5.18
CA GLU A 198 19.79 10.66 -6.13
C GLU A 198 21.13 10.37 -5.44
N LYS A 199 21.83 9.35 -5.94
CA LYS A 199 23.13 8.95 -5.40
C LYS A 199 24.21 9.94 -5.79
N GLY A 200 24.97 10.39 -4.80
CA GLY A 200 26.21 11.11 -5.02
C GLY A 200 27.37 10.18 -5.30
N ILE A 201 28.45 10.72 -5.84
CA ILE A 201 29.70 10.01 -6.09
C ILE A 201 30.85 10.91 -5.64
N LYS A 202 31.67 10.41 -4.71
CA LYS A 202 32.96 11.01 -4.40
C LYS A 202 34.08 10.24 -5.09
N LYS A 203 34.94 10.94 -5.80
CA LYS A 203 36.07 10.33 -6.51
C LYS A 203 37.35 10.53 -5.72
N PHE A 204 38.01 9.44 -5.38
CA PHE A 204 39.29 9.44 -4.68
C PHE A 204 40.40 8.93 -5.58
N LEU A 205 41.61 9.47 -5.40
CA LEU A 205 42.83 8.91 -5.95
C LEU A 205 43.33 7.80 -5.00
N VAL A 206 43.61 6.62 -5.55
CA VAL A 206 44.16 5.49 -4.79
C VAL A 206 45.53 5.09 -5.32
N ASP A 207 46.42 4.68 -4.43
CA ASP A 207 47.72 4.13 -4.84
C ASP A 207 47.61 2.68 -5.33
N VAL A 208 48.73 2.08 -5.74
CA VAL A 208 48.79 0.66 -6.16
C VAL A 208 48.41 -0.35 -5.06
N HIS A 209 48.28 0.13 -3.82
CA HIS A 209 47.81 -0.64 -2.66
C HIS A 209 46.37 -0.27 -2.26
N ASN A 210 45.62 0.41 -3.12
CA ASN A 210 44.24 0.90 -2.91
C ASN A 210 44.05 1.91 -1.76
N ARG A 211 45.12 2.53 -1.26
CA ARG A 211 45.01 3.53 -0.18
C ARG A 211 44.62 4.88 -0.74
N ILE A 212 43.57 5.48 -0.17
CA ILE A 212 43.09 6.82 -0.53
C ILE A 212 44.20 7.86 -0.27
N GLN A 213 44.64 8.54 -1.33
CA GLN A 213 45.66 9.60 -1.29
C GLN A 213 45.03 11.01 -1.24
N GLY A 214 43.75 11.14 -1.59
CA GLY A 214 43.01 12.41 -1.58
C GLY A 214 41.88 12.42 -2.59
N SER A 215 41.07 13.50 -2.60
CA SER A 215 40.00 13.68 -3.59
C SER A 215 40.58 13.94 -4.99
N PHE A 216 39.94 13.36 -6.00
CA PHE A 216 40.33 13.58 -7.39
C PHE A 216 40.05 15.04 -7.81
N LEU A 217 41.06 15.70 -8.39
CA LEU A 217 40.98 17.11 -8.81
C LEU A 217 40.43 18.04 -7.69
N GLY A 218 40.72 17.75 -6.42
CA GLY A 218 40.20 18.53 -5.30
C GLY A 218 38.68 18.45 -5.09
N GLY A 219 38.02 17.42 -5.64
CA GLY A 219 36.58 17.19 -5.50
C GLY A 219 35.73 17.91 -6.56
N ILE A 220 36.33 18.51 -7.59
CA ILE A 220 35.60 19.21 -8.66
C ILE A 220 34.64 18.27 -9.42
N GLU A 221 34.99 16.98 -9.52
CA GLU A 221 34.15 15.96 -10.15
C GLU A 221 33.27 15.18 -9.15
N ASP A 222 33.22 15.60 -7.89
CA ASP A 222 32.33 14.99 -6.91
C ASP A 222 30.89 15.43 -7.19
N VAL A 223 29.97 14.45 -7.22
CA VAL A 223 28.54 14.70 -7.34
C VAL A 223 27.93 14.53 -5.95
N SER A 224 27.26 15.56 -5.43
CA SER A 224 26.58 15.48 -4.14
C SER A 224 25.32 14.63 -4.23
N ALA A 225 25.03 13.86 -3.18
CA ALA A 225 23.77 13.12 -3.11
C ALA A 225 22.59 14.07 -2.90
N GLN A 226 21.48 13.84 -3.61
CA GLN A 226 20.25 14.61 -3.45
C GLN A 226 19.28 13.80 -2.59
N ILE A 227 18.79 14.41 -1.51
CA ILE A 227 17.83 13.77 -0.59
C ILE A 227 16.52 13.53 -1.35
N GLY A 228 15.82 12.44 -1.03
CA GLY A 228 14.50 12.17 -1.61
C GLY A 228 13.44 13.18 -1.18
N HIS A 229 12.39 13.30 -1.98
CA HIS A 229 11.30 14.24 -1.77
C HIS A 229 10.42 13.79 -0.61
N ASN A 230 10.07 14.73 0.27
CA ASN A 230 9.12 14.50 1.34
C ASN A 230 7.70 14.30 0.79
N LEU A 231 6.91 13.48 1.48
CA LEU A 231 5.51 13.21 1.13
C LEU A 231 4.60 13.58 2.29
N ILE A 232 3.44 14.15 1.97
CA ILE A 232 2.34 14.32 2.90
C ILE A 232 1.26 13.29 2.54
N SER A 233 1.04 12.34 3.44
CA SER A 233 -0.04 11.37 3.33
C SER A 233 -1.38 12.02 3.69
N SER A 234 -2.47 11.52 3.11
CA SER A 234 -3.84 11.86 3.51
C SER A 234 -4.30 11.18 4.81
N ILE A 235 -3.51 10.25 5.34
CA ILE A 235 -3.82 9.56 6.59
C ILE A 235 -3.86 10.55 7.75
N ASP A 236 -4.90 10.45 8.56
CA ASP A 236 -4.95 11.04 9.89
C ASP A 236 -4.42 10.00 10.90
N ILE A 237 -3.27 10.27 11.51
CA ILE A 237 -2.62 9.27 12.38
C ILE A 237 -3.44 8.97 13.64
N GLY A 238 -4.18 9.96 14.15
CA GLY A 238 -5.04 9.79 15.33
C GLY A 238 -6.21 8.86 15.02
N LEU A 239 -6.83 9.04 13.85
CA LEU A 239 -7.91 8.17 13.37
C LEU A 239 -7.39 6.77 13.04
N GLN A 240 -6.23 6.65 12.40
CA GLN A 240 -5.62 5.36 12.05
C GLN A 240 -5.25 4.53 13.29
N LEU A 241 -4.62 5.16 14.30
CA LEU A 241 -4.33 4.54 15.59
C LEU A 241 -5.60 3.98 16.22
N TYR A 242 -6.64 4.81 16.27
CA TYR A 242 -7.92 4.43 16.87
C TYR A 242 -8.64 3.32 16.09
N ALA A 243 -8.55 3.33 14.75
CA ALA A 243 -9.09 2.25 13.91
C ALA A 243 -8.40 0.92 14.19
N GLU A 244 -7.07 0.89 14.28
CA GLU A 244 -6.33 -0.33 14.60
C GLU A 244 -6.56 -0.80 16.05
N GLU A 245 -6.72 0.13 17.00
CA GLU A 245 -7.08 -0.17 18.38
C GLU A 245 -8.46 -0.87 18.48
N LEU A 246 -9.48 -0.31 17.83
CA LEU A 246 -10.82 -0.90 17.78
C LEU A 246 -10.85 -2.26 17.09
N LEU A 247 -9.94 -2.50 16.15
CA LEU A 247 -9.78 -3.77 15.44
C LEU A 247 -8.92 -4.80 16.20
N GLN A 248 -8.30 -4.45 17.33
CA GLN A 248 -7.56 -5.43 18.13
C GLN A 248 -8.44 -6.62 18.49
N ASN A 249 -7.82 -7.81 18.44
CA ASN A 249 -8.49 -9.10 18.67
C ASN A 249 -9.67 -9.38 17.72
N LYS A 250 -9.65 -8.81 16.51
CA LYS A 250 -10.67 -9.04 15.46
C LYS A 250 -9.98 -9.26 14.11
N ARG A 251 -10.68 -9.93 13.20
CA ARG A 251 -10.30 -10.05 11.79
C ARG A 251 -11.19 -9.13 10.98
N GLY A 252 -10.61 -8.27 10.16
CA GLY A 252 -11.40 -7.29 9.44
C GLY A 252 -10.61 -6.13 8.87
N SER A 253 -11.33 -5.08 8.50
CA SER A 253 -10.74 -3.84 7.98
C SER A 253 -11.65 -2.64 8.20
N VAL A 254 -11.03 -1.47 8.16
CA VAL A 254 -11.68 -0.16 8.16
C VAL A 254 -11.08 0.61 6.98
N VAL A 255 -11.95 1.25 6.19
CA VAL A 255 -11.52 2.23 5.19
C VAL A 255 -12.39 3.47 5.36
N ALA A 256 -11.75 4.61 5.61
CA ALA A 256 -12.38 5.92 5.70
C ALA A 256 -11.85 6.84 4.59
N ILE A 257 -12.75 7.49 3.86
CA ILE A 257 -12.47 8.35 2.72
C ILE A 257 -13.14 9.70 2.97
N GLU A 258 -12.44 10.79 2.68
CA GLU A 258 -13.04 12.12 2.60
C GLU A 258 -13.76 12.27 1.25
N PRO A 259 -15.10 12.39 1.20
CA PRO A 259 -15.85 12.33 -0.07
C PRO A 259 -15.49 13.45 -1.04
N SER A 260 -15.19 14.65 -0.53
CA SER A 260 -14.90 15.84 -1.33
C SER A 260 -13.59 15.78 -2.13
N THR A 261 -12.67 14.90 -1.75
CA THR A 261 -11.32 14.83 -2.32
C THR A 261 -10.93 13.42 -2.76
N GLY A 262 -11.52 12.37 -2.17
CA GLY A 262 -11.05 10.99 -2.34
C GLY A 262 -9.83 10.66 -1.48
N GLU A 263 -9.39 11.58 -0.62
CA GLU A 263 -8.33 11.33 0.35
C GLU A 263 -8.72 10.20 1.32
N ILE A 264 -7.86 9.20 1.47
CA ILE A 264 -8.05 8.13 2.44
C ILE A 264 -7.56 8.61 3.81
N LEU A 265 -8.51 8.79 4.73
CA LEU A 265 -8.28 9.26 6.09
C LEU A 265 -7.70 8.17 6.99
N ALA A 266 -8.17 6.93 6.80
CA ALA A 266 -7.67 5.75 7.50
C ALA A 266 -7.87 4.50 6.64
N LEU A 267 -6.89 3.61 6.64
CA LEU A 267 -6.93 2.30 6.01
C LEU A 267 -6.28 1.29 6.94
N ALA A 268 -7.12 0.59 7.70
CA ALA A 268 -6.69 -0.39 8.68
C ALA A 268 -7.08 -1.80 8.22
N SER A 269 -6.17 -2.74 8.41
CA SER A 269 -6.39 -4.17 8.17
C SER A 269 -5.96 -4.93 9.41
N ALA A 270 -6.83 -5.81 9.90
CA ALA A 270 -6.60 -6.57 11.11
C ALA A 270 -6.74 -8.08 10.90
N PRO A 271 -5.86 -8.89 11.52
CA PRO A 271 -4.71 -8.47 12.32
C PRO A 271 -3.64 -7.73 11.51
N SER A 272 -2.96 -6.79 12.18
CA SER A 272 -1.89 -5.95 11.62
C SER A 272 -0.55 -6.34 12.25
N TYR A 273 0.50 -5.59 11.94
CA TYR A 273 1.82 -5.71 12.56
C TYR A 273 2.46 -4.33 12.71
N ASP A 274 3.42 -4.21 13.63
CA ASP A 274 4.22 -2.99 13.76
C ASP A 274 5.18 -2.90 12.56
N PRO A 275 5.14 -1.83 11.73
CA PRO A 275 6.04 -1.69 10.59
C PRO A 275 7.53 -1.67 10.98
N GLY A 276 7.87 -1.25 12.20
CA GLY A 276 9.22 -1.28 12.76
C GLY A 276 9.79 -2.70 12.87
N MET A 277 8.95 -3.74 12.91
CA MET A 277 9.40 -5.14 12.89
C MET A 277 10.10 -5.51 11.58
N LEU A 278 9.81 -4.82 10.48
CA LEU A 278 10.37 -5.11 9.16
C LEU A 278 11.54 -4.18 8.79
N VAL A 279 12.23 -3.65 9.81
CA VAL A 279 13.42 -2.80 9.69
C VAL A 279 14.66 -3.51 10.23
N GLY A 280 15.82 -3.19 9.65
CA GLY A 280 17.10 -3.55 10.25
C GLY A 280 17.43 -5.03 10.19
N ARG A 281 18.37 -5.45 11.04
CA ARG A 281 18.89 -6.83 11.10
C ARG A 281 17.83 -7.87 11.50
N VAL A 282 16.82 -7.47 12.27
CA VAL A 282 15.76 -8.37 12.77
C VAL A 282 14.66 -8.63 11.74
N ARG A 283 14.62 -7.86 10.64
CA ARG A 283 13.61 -7.94 9.58
C ARG A 283 13.37 -9.37 9.07
N GLY A 284 14.44 -10.11 8.77
CA GLY A 284 14.32 -11.45 8.18
C GLY A 284 13.58 -12.44 9.08
N ALA A 285 13.94 -12.48 10.37
CA ALA A 285 13.30 -13.35 11.35
C ALA A 285 11.84 -12.92 11.62
N ASN A 286 11.60 -11.62 11.74
CA ASN A 286 10.25 -11.07 11.93
C ASN A 286 9.34 -11.35 10.74
N TYR A 287 9.84 -11.18 9.51
CA TYR A 287 9.09 -11.47 8.30
C TYR A 287 8.71 -12.96 8.23
N ALA A 288 9.63 -13.87 8.53
CA ALA A 288 9.34 -15.30 8.58
C ALA A 288 8.25 -15.63 9.61
N ARG A 289 8.28 -14.97 10.78
CA ARG A 289 7.24 -15.11 11.81
C ARG A 289 5.87 -14.61 11.33
N LEU A 290 5.83 -13.43 10.72
CA LEU A 290 4.59 -12.83 10.19
C LEU A 290 4.01 -13.65 9.04
N LEU A 291 4.86 -14.25 8.21
CA LEU A 291 4.45 -15.12 7.12
C LEU A 291 3.88 -16.46 7.62
N ALA A 292 4.43 -17.00 8.71
CA ALA A 292 3.97 -18.24 9.33
C ALA A 292 2.70 -18.06 10.19
N ASP A 293 2.30 -16.82 10.50
CA ASP A 293 1.13 -16.55 11.31
C ASP A 293 -0.17 -16.90 10.57
N THR A 294 -0.92 -17.84 11.14
CA THR A 294 -2.21 -18.33 10.63
C THR A 294 -3.28 -17.24 10.47
N LEU A 295 -3.13 -16.10 11.15
CA LEU A 295 -4.04 -14.96 11.05
C LEU A 295 -3.72 -14.05 9.86
N ASN A 296 -2.63 -14.30 9.14
CA ASN A 296 -2.21 -13.57 7.94
C ASN A 296 -2.12 -12.04 8.16
N PRO A 297 -1.25 -11.55 9.06
CA PRO A 297 -1.10 -10.12 9.32
C PRO A 297 -0.50 -9.34 8.14
N LEU A 298 0.24 -10.00 7.24
CA LEU A 298 0.76 -9.38 6.02
C LEU A 298 -0.32 -9.15 4.94
N PHE A 299 -1.49 -9.79 5.07
CA PHE A 299 -2.56 -9.69 4.10
C PHE A 299 -3.39 -8.42 4.32
N ASN A 300 -3.38 -7.52 3.33
CA ASN A 300 -4.15 -6.28 3.38
C ASN A 300 -5.61 -6.55 3.03
N ARG A 301 -6.45 -6.77 4.05
CA ARG A 301 -7.88 -7.03 3.87
C ARG A 301 -8.64 -5.85 3.29
N ALA A 302 -8.17 -4.61 3.49
CA ALA A 302 -8.85 -3.44 2.95
C ALA A 302 -8.80 -3.38 1.41
N LEU A 303 -7.71 -3.88 0.80
CA LEU A 303 -7.48 -3.84 -0.65
C LEU A 303 -7.65 -5.19 -1.36
N MET A 304 -7.37 -6.28 -0.64
CA MET A 304 -7.22 -7.61 -1.24
C MET A 304 -8.26 -8.62 -0.78
N ALA A 305 -8.99 -8.36 0.30
CA ALA A 305 -10.05 -9.27 0.69
C ALA A 305 -11.31 -8.97 -0.11
N GLU A 306 -11.76 -9.98 -0.83
CA GLU A 306 -13.01 -9.93 -1.58
C GLU A 306 -14.11 -10.60 -0.76
N TYR A 307 -15.13 -9.82 -0.42
CA TYR A 307 -16.24 -10.29 0.38
C TYR A 307 -17.57 -10.04 -0.32
N PRO A 308 -18.61 -10.86 -0.09
CA PRO A 308 -19.96 -10.47 -0.46
C PRO A 308 -20.34 -9.20 0.33
N PRO A 309 -20.87 -8.14 -0.32
CA PRO A 309 -21.25 -6.91 0.38
C PRO A 309 -22.48 -7.10 1.29
N GLY A 310 -23.29 -8.13 1.04
CA GLY A 310 -24.55 -8.36 1.73
C GLY A 310 -25.50 -7.16 1.60
N SER A 311 -26.26 -6.89 2.66
CA SER A 311 -27.30 -5.86 2.65
C SER A 311 -26.81 -4.42 2.43
N THR A 312 -25.50 -4.16 2.48
CA THR A 312 -24.94 -2.85 2.12
C THR A 312 -25.13 -2.53 0.63
N PHE A 313 -25.16 -3.55 -0.22
CA PHE A 313 -25.30 -3.42 -1.68
C PHE A 313 -26.71 -3.06 -2.14
N LYS A 314 -27.72 -3.35 -1.33
CA LYS A 314 -29.14 -3.18 -1.67
C LYS A 314 -29.52 -1.79 -2.15
N VAL A 315 -28.91 -0.76 -1.55
CA VAL A 315 -29.15 0.64 -1.92
C VAL A 315 -28.68 0.98 -3.34
N LEU A 316 -27.66 0.30 -3.86
CA LEU A 316 -27.24 0.44 -5.26
C LEU A 316 -28.32 -0.10 -6.20
N ASN A 317 -28.91 -1.26 -5.88
CA ASN A 317 -30.01 -1.81 -6.66
C ASN A 317 -31.22 -0.86 -6.72
N VAL A 318 -31.47 -0.08 -5.65
CA VAL A 318 -32.51 0.94 -5.65
C VAL A 318 -32.15 2.09 -6.58
N LEU A 319 -30.94 2.63 -6.48
CA LEU A 319 -30.46 3.71 -7.36
C LEU A 319 -30.54 3.31 -8.84
N ALA A 320 -30.02 2.13 -9.19
CA ALA A 320 -30.07 1.60 -10.55
C ALA A 320 -31.52 1.42 -11.04
N ALA A 321 -32.42 0.90 -10.19
CA ALA A 321 -33.82 0.71 -10.59
C ALA A 321 -34.59 2.02 -10.75
N MET A 322 -34.25 3.06 -9.97
CA MET A 322 -34.81 4.41 -10.09
C MET A 322 -34.33 5.09 -11.38
N GLU A 323 -33.02 5.01 -11.67
CA GLU A 323 -32.45 5.53 -12.92
C GLU A 323 -33.07 4.83 -14.14
N GLU A 324 -33.29 3.52 -14.04
CA GLU A 324 -34.00 2.75 -15.05
C GLU A 324 -35.52 2.97 -15.05
N GLN A 325 -36.05 3.83 -14.19
CA GLN A 325 -37.47 4.17 -14.08
C GLN A 325 -38.39 2.95 -13.85
N THR A 326 -37.83 1.87 -13.29
CA THR A 326 -38.56 0.62 -13.00
C THR A 326 -39.25 0.66 -11.64
N ILE A 327 -38.82 1.56 -10.76
CA ILE A 327 -39.45 1.89 -9.48
C ILE A 327 -39.49 3.41 -9.28
N ASN A 328 -40.34 3.87 -8.37
CA ASN A 328 -40.41 5.26 -7.90
C ASN A 328 -40.86 5.32 -6.43
N LEU A 329 -41.03 6.52 -5.88
CA LEU A 329 -41.44 6.73 -4.48
C LEU A 329 -42.83 6.16 -4.14
N ASN A 330 -43.70 5.97 -5.13
CA ASN A 330 -45.02 5.38 -4.97
C ASN A 330 -45.01 3.85 -5.13
N THR A 331 -43.90 3.26 -5.58
CA THR A 331 -43.78 1.79 -5.67
C THR A 331 -43.94 1.17 -4.29
N ARG A 332 -44.73 0.11 -4.23
CA ARG A 332 -44.99 -0.68 -3.03
C ARG A 332 -44.84 -2.16 -3.36
N PHE A 333 -44.09 -2.89 -2.53
CA PHE A 333 -43.98 -4.35 -2.64
C PHE A 333 -44.41 -5.03 -1.35
N SER A 334 -45.11 -6.15 -1.48
CA SER A 334 -45.51 -6.99 -0.35
C SER A 334 -44.32 -7.77 0.20
N CYS A 335 -44.27 -7.94 1.52
CA CYS A 335 -43.32 -8.78 2.23
C CYS A 335 -44.09 -9.64 3.23
N ALA A 336 -44.07 -10.96 3.03
CA ALA A 336 -44.64 -11.93 3.95
C ALA A 336 -43.65 -12.32 5.06
N GLY A 337 -42.75 -11.42 5.43
CA GLY A 337 -41.71 -11.65 6.42
C GLY A 337 -40.87 -12.88 6.12
N ARG A 338 -40.68 -13.74 7.14
CA ARG A 338 -39.90 -14.99 7.00
C ARG A 338 -40.50 -16.01 6.03
N ALA A 339 -41.78 -15.89 5.69
CA ALA A 339 -42.46 -16.73 4.70
C ALA A 339 -42.30 -16.20 3.25
N THR A 340 -41.66 -15.05 3.05
CA THR A 340 -41.42 -14.49 1.72
C THR A 340 -40.61 -15.45 0.84
N MET A 341 -41.05 -15.61 -0.41
CA MET A 341 -40.32 -16.27 -1.48
C MET A 341 -40.07 -15.29 -2.63
N PRO A 342 -39.00 -15.47 -3.43
CA PRO A 342 -37.99 -16.52 -3.39
C PRO A 342 -36.82 -16.24 -2.43
N ILE A 343 -36.75 -15.04 -1.85
CA ILE A 343 -35.78 -14.65 -0.83
C ILE A 343 -36.53 -14.34 0.47
N ARG A 344 -36.26 -15.13 1.52
CA ARG A 344 -36.86 -14.94 2.83
C ARG A 344 -36.39 -13.62 3.44
N CYS A 345 -37.28 -12.88 4.08
CA CYS A 345 -36.88 -11.78 4.95
C CYS A 345 -36.37 -12.32 6.30
N THR A 346 -35.51 -11.55 6.97
CA THR A 346 -34.96 -11.92 8.29
C THR A 346 -35.93 -11.61 9.44
N HIS A 347 -36.89 -10.72 9.20
CA HIS A 347 -37.88 -10.24 10.17
C HIS A 347 -39.20 -9.90 9.48
N ASP A 348 -40.21 -9.56 10.28
CA ASP A 348 -41.54 -9.14 9.82
C ASP A 348 -41.62 -7.61 9.78
N HIS A 349 -42.45 -7.10 8.89
CA HIS A 349 -42.52 -5.68 8.53
C HIS A 349 -43.98 -5.28 8.35
N HIS A 350 -44.31 -4.00 8.47
CA HIS A 350 -45.58 -3.50 7.96
C HIS A 350 -45.61 -3.65 6.44
N SER A 351 -46.65 -4.26 5.88
CA SER A 351 -46.71 -4.59 4.45
C SER A 351 -48.01 -4.10 3.80
N PRO A 352 -47.97 -3.55 2.57
CA PRO A 352 -46.80 -3.40 1.68
C PRO A 352 -45.85 -2.25 2.09
N LEU A 353 -44.56 -2.37 1.76
CA LEU A 353 -43.53 -1.37 2.10
C LEU A 353 -43.29 -0.41 0.93
N GLY A 354 -43.03 0.85 1.27
CA GLY A 354 -42.45 1.84 0.35
C GLY A 354 -40.92 1.76 0.29
N LEU A 355 -40.34 2.47 -0.68
CA LEU A 355 -38.90 2.48 -0.95
C LEU A 355 -38.07 2.89 0.27
N ILE A 356 -38.39 4.01 0.91
CA ILE A 356 -37.64 4.54 2.06
C ILE A 356 -37.71 3.56 3.24
N ASP A 357 -38.90 3.03 3.54
CA ASP A 357 -39.07 2.03 4.61
C ASP A 357 -38.34 0.72 4.30
N ALA A 358 -38.30 0.31 3.03
CA ALA A 358 -37.58 -0.88 2.61
C ALA A 358 -36.06 -0.74 2.78
N ILE A 359 -35.49 0.45 2.57
CA ILE A 359 -34.08 0.74 2.85
C ILE A 359 -33.85 0.76 4.36
N LYS A 360 -34.68 1.50 5.11
CA LYS A 360 -34.66 1.62 6.57
C LYS A 360 -34.65 0.26 7.25
N GLU A 361 -35.59 -0.62 6.88
CA GLU A 361 -35.77 -1.96 7.46
C GLU A 361 -34.94 -3.03 6.74
N SER A 362 -34.25 -2.68 5.64
CA SER A 362 -33.42 -3.63 4.88
C SER A 362 -34.21 -4.84 4.34
N CYS A 363 -35.43 -4.61 3.87
CA CYS A 363 -36.39 -5.65 3.48
C CYS A 363 -35.96 -6.46 2.24
N ASN A 364 -35.55 -7.73 2.41
CA ASN A 364 -35.15 -8.62 1.30
C ASN A 364 -36.20 -8.71 0.17
N SER A 365 -37.49 -8.74 0.51
CA SER A 365 -38.57 -8.89 -0.49
C SER A 365 -38.65 -7.70 -1.45
N PHE A 366 -38.69 -6.48 -0.91
CA PHE A 366 -38.73 -5.26 -1.71
C PHE A 366 -37.50 -5.15 -2.63
N LEU A 367 -36.32 -5.45 -2.11
CA LEU A 367 -35.07 -5.37 -2.86
C LEU A 367 -34.93 -6.46 -3.93
N TRP A 368 -35.44 -7.66 -3.66
CA TRP A 368 -35.60 -8.69 -4.68
C TRP A 368 -36.49 -8.22 -5.83
N ASN A 369 -37.66 -7.65 -5.51
CA ASN A 369 -38.58 -7.14 -6.53
C ASN A 369 -37.99 -5.95 -7.31
N THR A 370 -37.23 -5.10 -6.63
CA THR A 370 -36.47 -4.00 -7.22
C THR A 370 -35.47 -4.50 -8.26
N PHE A 371 -34.60 -5.45 -7.88
CA PHE A 371 -33.65 -6.06 -8.81
C PHE A 371 -34.35 -6.76 -9.98
N ARG A 372 -35.41 -7.52 -9.70
CA ARG A 372 -36.22 -8.17 -10.74
C ARG A 372 -36.85 -7.17 -11.71
N SER A 373 -37.25 -5.99 -11.24
CA SER A 373 -37.92 -4.99 -12.07
C SER A 373 -37.03 -4.44 -13.19
N ILE A 374 -35.72 -4.32 -12.95
CA ILE A 374 -34.71 -3.97 -13.97
C ILE A 374 -34.73 -5.03 -15.07
N PHE A 375 -34.67 -6.32 -14.72
CA PHE A 375 -34.67 -7.40 -15.69
C PHE A 375 -35.94 -7.43 -16.55
N THR A 376 -37.10 -7.14 -15.95
CA THR A 376 -38.38 -7.17 -16.66
C THR A 376 -38.56 -6.03 -17.67
N LYS A 377 -37.76 -4.96 -17.58
CA LYS A 377 -37.77 -3.85 -18.53
C LYS A 377 -37.18 -4.24 -19.90
N TYR A 378 -36.27 -5.21 -19.93
CA TYR A 378 -35.50 -5.56 -21.13
C TYR A 378 -36.00 -6.83 -21.82
N PRO A 379 -35.85 -6.93 -23.16
CA PRO A 379 -36.25 -8.11 -23.94
C PRO A 379 -35.64 -9.43 -23.45
N THR A 380 -34.38 -9.41 -23.03
CA THR A 380 -33.68 -10.61 -22.56
C THR A 380 -33.12 -10.42 -21.15
N SER A 381 -33.01 -11.52 -20.39
CA SER A 381 -32.39 -11.48 -19.06
C SER A 381 -30.91 -11.08 -19.10
N ALA A 382 -30.21 -11.39 -20.20
CA ALA A 382 -28.82 -10.98 -20.39
C ALA A 382 -28.70 -9.46 -20.59
N GLU A 383 -29.61 -8.84 -21.37
CA GLU A 383 -29.65 -7.38 -21.52
C GLU A 383 -29.95 -6.68 -20.19
N GLY A 384 -30.99 -7.13 -19.47
CA GLY A 384 -31.32 -6.56 -18.15
C GLY A 384 -30.19 -6.71 -17.14
N TYR A 385 -29.47 -7.84 -17.16
CA TYR A 385 -28.27 -8.02 -16.35
C TYR A 385 -27.13 -7.09 -16.76
N ASN A 386 -26.88 -6.91 -18.06
CA ASN A 386 -25.80 -6.06 -18.54
C ASN A 386 -26.03 -4.59 -18.16
N VAL A 387 -27.27 -4.10 -18.25
CA VAL A 387 -27.62 -2.76 -17.78
C VAL A 387 -27.42 -2.63 -16.27
N TRP A 388 -27.95 -3.58 -15.48
CA TRP A 388 -27.70 -3.59 -14.04
C TRP A 388 -26.19 -3.61 -13.72
N ARG A 389 -25.42 -4.43 -14.43
CA ARG A 389 -23.97 -4.56 -14.26
C ARG A 389 -23.24 -3.26 -14.62
N GLU A 390 -23.67 -2.55 -15.66
CA GLU A 390 -23.11 -1.26 -16.03
C GLU A 390 -23.27 -0.23 -14.90
N HIS A 391 -24.46 -0.16 -14.29
CA HIS A 391 -24.67 0.68 -13.11
C HIS A 391 -23.70 0.31 -11.98
N VAL A 392 -23.54 -0.99 -11.69
CA VAL A 392 -22.61 -1.47 -10.64
C VAL A 392 -21.16 -1.10 -10.95
N LEU A 393 -20.71 -1.28 -12.20
CA LEU A 393 -19.35 -0.94 -12.64
C LEU A 393 -19.05 0.55 -12.46
N ARG A 394 -20.03 1.42 -12.74
CA ARG A 394 -19.87 2.88 -12.61
C ARG A 394 -19.65 3.35 -11.17
N PHE A 395 -19.97 2.54 -10.16
CA PHE A 395 -19.59 2.79 -8.76
C PHE A 395 -18.17 2.29 -8.41
N GLY A 396 -17.44 1.73 -9.39
CA GLY A 396 -16.09 1.19 -9.22
C GLY A 396 -16.04 -0.24 -8.66
N ILE A 397 -17.17 -0.97 -8.70
CA ILE A 397 -17.26 -2.36 -8.25
C ILE A 397 -17.04 -3.30 -9.43
N GLY A 398 -16.15 -4.28 -9.28
CA GLY A 398 -15.78 -5.20 -10.37
C GLY A 398 -14.57 -4.73 -11.20
N GLU A 399 -14.08 -3.52 -10.94
CA GLU A 399 -12.88 -2.93 -11.55
C GLU A 399 -11.91 -2.41 -10.47
N ARG A 400 -10.65 -2.19 -10.83
CA ARG A 400 -9.71 -1.48 -9.95
C ARG A 400 -10.06 0.01 -9.97
N LEU A 401 -10.23 0.61 -8.80
CA LEU A 401 -10.43 2.05 -8.66
C LEU A 401 -9.17 2.83 -9.05
N GLY A 402 -8.00 2.20 -8.88
CA GLY A 402 -6.71 2.77 -9.17
C GLY A 402 -6.11 3.53 -7.99
N ILE A 403 -6.28 3.04 -6.76
CA ILE A 403 -5.57 3.59 -5.60
C ILE A 403 -4.05 3.64 -5.83
N ASP A 404 -3.36 4.58 -5.21
CA ASP A 404 -1.89 4.71 -5.18
C ASP A 404 -1.22 3.77 -4.16
N LEU A 405 -1.75 2.55 -4.06
CA LEU A 405 -1.15 1.46 -3.29
C LEU A 405 -1.03 0.20 -4.16
N PRO A 406 0.00 -0.63 -3.95
CA PRO A 406 0.16 -1.85 -4.72
C PRO A 406 -0.91 -2.89 -4.35
N ASN A 407 -1.12 -3.85 -5.25
CA ASN A 407 -1.94 -5.06 -5.03
C ASN A 407 -3.44 -4.81 -4.82
N GLU A 408 -4.00 -3.73 -5.39
CA GLU A 408 -5.45 -3.55 -5.47
C GLU A 408 -6.12 -4.69 -6.26
N LEU A 409 -7.11 -5.33 -5.65
CA LEU A 409 -7.98 -6.29 -6.34
C LEU A 409 -9.26 -5.61 -6.84
N ARG A 410 -9.78 -6.14 -7.95
CA ARG A 410 -10.97 -5.63 -8.64
C ARG A 410 -12.31 -6.12 -8.05
N GLY A 411 -12.29 -7.07 -7.11
CA GLY A 411 -13.46 -7.81 -6.67
C GLY A 411 -13.99 -8.80 -7.73
N SER A 412 -15.23 -9.27 -7.56
CA SER A 412 -15.92 -10.15 -8.51
C SER A 412 -17.25 -9.57 -8.93
N LEU A 413 -17.39 -9.35 -10.23
CA LEU A 413 -18.64 -9.00 -10.89
C LEU A 413 -18.69 -9.72 -12.23
N PRO A 414 -19.28 -10.93 -12.28
CA PRO A 414 -19.28 -11.75 -13.48
C PRO A 414 -19.89 -11.05 -14.68
N GLU A 415 -19.48 -11.42 -15.89
CA GLU A 415 -20.18 -11.04 -17.12
C GLU A 415 -21.36 -11.98 -17.39
N ALA A 416 -22.30 -11.59 -18.25
CA ALA A 416 -23.40 -12.48 -18.68
C ALA A 416 -22.87 -13.81 -19.27
N SER A 417 -21.70 -13.79 -19.90
CA SER A 417 -21.00 -14.96 -20.44
C SER A 417 -20.71 -16.04 -19.39
N TYR A 418 -20.48 -15.64 -18.13
CA TYR A 418 -20.30 -16.56 -17.00
C TYR A 418 -21.57 -17.39 -16.77
N TYR A 419 -22.73 -16.74 -16.73
CA TYR A 419 -24.02 -17.41 -16.52
C TYR A 419 -24.47 -18.20 -17.74
N HIS A 420 -24.14 -17.76 -18.96
CA HIS A 420 -24.35 -18.55 -20.18
C HIS A 420 -23.60 -19.87 -20.15
N ARG A 421 -22.37 -19.90 -19.63
CA ARG A 421 -21.58 -21.13 -19.51
C ARG A 421 -22.16 -22.11 -18.50
N ILE A 422 -22.72 -21.63 -17.39
CA ILE A 422 -23.24 -22.47 -16.31
C ILE A 422 -24.65 -22.98 -16.59
N TYR A 423 -25.54 -22.08 -17.02
CA TYR A 423 -26.97 -22.39 -17.16
C TYR A 423 -27.42 -22.58 -18.61
N GLY A 424 -26.61 -22.15 -19.58
CA GLY A 424 -26.94 -22.10 -21.00
C GLY A 424 -27.45 -20.72 -21.45
N THR A 425 -27.18 -20.37 -22.71
CA THR A 425 -27.65 -19.11 -23.31
C THR A 425 -29.18 -19.03 -23.31
N GLY A 426 -29.73 -17.95 -22.78
CA GLY A 426 -31.19 -17.75 -22.66
C GLY A 426 -31.89 -18.61 -21.61
N ARG A 427 -31.15 -19.39 -20.79
CA ARG A 427 -31.72 -20.33 -19.80
C ARG A 427 -31.59 -19.88 -18.35
N TRP A 428 -31.08 -18.68 -18.10
CA TRP A 428 -31.04 -18.07 -16.78
C TRP A 428 -31.77 -16.73 -16.79
N ASN A 429 -32.28 -16.33 -15.64
CA ASN A 429 -33.03 -15.09 -15.46
C ASN A 429 -32.78 -14.50 -14.06
N ALA A 430 -33.49 -13.42 -13.72
CA ALA A 430 -33.40 -12.78 -12.41
C ALA A 430 -33.56 -13.78 -11.24
N LEU A 431 -34.41 -14.81 -11.38
CA LEU A 431 -34.64 -15.81 -10.32
C LEU A 431 -33.41 -16.71 -10.12
N THR A 432 -32.70 -17.04 -11.19
CA THR A 432 -31.45 -17.80 -11.17
C THR A 432 -30.37 -17.03 -10.41
N VAL A 433 -30.22 -15.73 -10.69
CA VAL A 433 -29.19 -14.86 -10.10
C VAL A 433 -29.71 -13.99 -8.94
N ARG A 434 -30.79 -14.42 -8.29
CA ARG A 434 -31.51 -13.63 -7.28
C ARG A 434 -30.66 -13.20 -6.08
N SER A 435 -29.59 -13.94 -5.77
CA SER A 435 -28.66 -13.62 -4.68
C SER A 435 -28.01 -12.25 -4.86
N LEU A 436 -27.81 -11.80 -6.10
CA LEU A 436 -27.28 -10.47 -6.42
C LEU A 436 -28.18 -9.34 -5.89
N ALA A 437 -29.49 -9.58 -5.79
CA ALA A 437 -30.45 -8.60 -5.27
C ALA A 437 -30.17 -8.20 -3.82
N ILE A 438 -29.49 -9.06 -3.05
CA ILE A 438 -29.16 -8.86 -1.64
C ILE A 438 -27.64 -8.81 -1.38
N GLY A 439 -26.83 -8.66 -2.44
CA GLY A 439 -25.38 -8.54 -2.32
C GLY A 439 -24.66 -9.85 -1.97
N GLN A 440 -25.19 -10.98 -2.46
CA GLN A 440 -24.68 -12.34 -2.24
C GLN A 440 -24.44 -13.05 -3.58
N GLY A 441 -23.96 -14.29 -3.54
CA GLY A 441 -23.71 -15.10 -4.74
C GLY A 441 -22.33 -14.81 -5.31
N GLU A 442 -22.24 -14.56 -6.61
CA GLU A 442 -20.97 -14.34 -7.30
C GLU A 442 -20.43 -12.90 -7.20
N LEU A 443 -21.13 -12.03 -6.48
CA LEU A 443 -20.73 -10.65 -6.24
C LEU A 443 -19.73 -10.57 -5.08
N GLY A 444 -18.54 -10.04 -5.36
CA GLY A 444 -17.49 -9.76 -4.39
C GLY A 444 -17.02 -8.31 -4.48
N ILE A 445 -16.91 -7.65 -3.33
CA ILE A 445 -16.45 -6.26 -3.19
C ILE A 445 -15.26 -6.22 -2.22
N THR A 446 -14.30 -5.33 -2.46
CA THR A 446 -13.29 -5.01 -1.45
C THR A 446 -13.80 -3.95 -0.45
N PRO A 447 -13.30 -3.92 0.79
CA PRO A 447 -13.66 -2.86 1.75
C PRO A 447 -13.37 -1.45 1.23
N LEU A 448 -12.32 -1.26 0.42
CA LEU A 448 -12.05 -0.01 -0.29
C LEU A 448 -13.15 0.34 -1.29
N GLN A 449 -13.56 -0.60 -2.15
CA GLN A 449 -14.67 -0.40 -3.09
C GLN A 449 -15.97 -0.08 -2.36
N LEU A 450 -16.22 -0.71 -1.20
CA LEU A 450 -17.41 -0.42 -0.38
C LEU A 450 -17.37 1.00 0.19
N ALA A 451 -16.20 1.49 0.63
CA ALA A 451 -16.04 2.88 1.07
C ALA A 451 -16.21 3.87 -0.09
N ASN A 452 -15.63 3.58 -1.25
CA ASN A 452 -15.77 4.41 -2.45
C ASN A 452 -17.22 4.50 -2.94
N TYR A 453 -17.92 3.36 -2.93
CA TYR A 453 -19.35 3.30 -3.20
C TYR A 453 -20.14 4.20 -2.24
N CYS A 454 -19.82 4.18 -0.94
CA CYS A 454 -20.43 5.06 0.04
C CYS A 454 -20.09 6.55 -0.23
N ALA A 455 -18.85 6.86 -0.61
CA ALA A 455 -18.43 8.21 -0.99
C ALA A 455 -19.20 8.72 -2.21
N ALA A 456 -19.46 7.86 -3.20
CA ALA A 456 -20.27 8.21 -4.36
C ALA A 456 -21.73 8.56 -4.00
N ILE A 457 -22.31 7.86 -3.02
CA ILE A 457 -23.64 8.19 -2.48
C ILE A 457 -23.57 9.52 -1.72
N ALA A 458 -22.57 9.71 -0.86
CA ALA A 458 -22.37 10.94 -0.08
C ALA A 458 -22.29 12.18 -0.98
N ASN A 459 -21.58 12.06 -2.11
CA ASN A 459 -21.42 13.08 -3.14
C ASN A 459 -22.60 13.17 -4.13
N ARG A 460 -23.64 12.35 -3.97
CA ARG A 460 -24.83 12.33 -4.83
C ARG A 460 -24.51 12.11 -6.31
N GLY A 461 -23.61 11.15 -6.60
CA GLY A 461 -23.42 10.63 -7.96
C GLY A 461 -22.02 10.78 -8.55
N TYR A 462 -21.01 11.14 -7.76
CA TYR A 462 -19.62 11.12 -8.21
C TYR A 462 -18.63 10.73 -7.10
N TYR A 463 -17.46 10.23 -7.47
CA TYR A 463 -16.34 10.01 -6.54
C TYR A 463 -15.01 10.44 -7.16
N TYR A 464 -14.03 10.71 -6.31
CA TYR A 464 -12.64 10.87 -6.70
C TYR A 464 -11.92 9.54 -6.50
N THR A 465 -10.96 9.20 -7.35
CA THR A 465 -10.14 7.99 -7.16
C THR A 465 -9.51 8.02 -5.78
N PRO A 466 -9.79 7.02 -4.91
CA PRO A 466 -9.25 7.03 -3.54
C PRO A 466 -7.72 7.02 -3.54
N HIS A 467 -7.09 7.81 -2.68
CA HIS A 467 -5.63 7.93 -2.63
C HIS A 467 -5.08 8.24 -1.24
N VAL A 468 -3.86 7.76 -0.95
CA VAL A 468 -3.18 7.87 0.35
C VAL A 468 -2.11 8.97 0.40
N VAL A 469 -1.68 9.53 -0.74
CA VAL A 469 -0.76 10.67 -0.80
C VAL A 469 -1.49 11.92 -1.25
N LYS A 470 -1.44 12.95 -0.40
CA LYS A 470 -2.05 14.25 -0.62
C LYS A 470 -1.13 15.18 -1.41
N GLU A 471 0.13 15.27 -0.99
CA GLU A 471 1.13 16.16 -1.59
C GLU A 471 2.51 15.48 -1.68
N ILE A 472 3.25 15.86 -2.72
CA ILE A 472 4.63 15.45 -2.99
C ILE A 472 5.46 16.74 -3.03
N GLU A 473 6.53 16.82 -2.23
CA GLU A 473 7.46 17.95 -2.28
C GLU A 473 8.05 18.11 -3.68
N ASP A 474 7.96 19.31 -4.25
CA ASP A 474 8.37 19.63 -5.63
C ASP A 474 7.72 18.76 -6.73
N GLY A 475 6.57 18.14 -6.43
CA GLY A 475 5.85 17.26 -7.35
C GLY A 475 4.33 17.48 -7.34
N GLU A 476 3.63 16.72 -8.18
CA GLU A 476 2.17 16.71 -8.21
C GLU A 476 1.61 15.28 -8.20
N ILE A 477 0.50 15.10 -7.47
CA ILE A 477 -0.27 13.85 -7.54
C ILE A 477 -0.96 13.70 -8.91
N PRO A 478 -1.10 12.46 -9.43
CA PRO A 478 -1.73 12.20 -10.73
C PRO A 478 -3.12 12.84 -10.88
N ASN A 479 -3.39 13.46 -12.04
CA ASN A 479 -4.65 14.16 -12.32
C ASN A 479 -5.92 13.30 -12.15
N ARG A 480 -5.81 11.98 -12.33
CA ARG A 480 -6.92 11.02 -12.11
C ARG A 480 -7.47 11.07 -10.68
N MET A 481 -6.64 11.41 -9.69
CA MET A 481 -7.05 11.56 -8.28
C MET A 481 -7.83 12.85 -8.03
N LYS A 482 -7.64 13.86 -8.88
CA LYS A 482 -8.31 15.17 -8.80
C LYS A 482 -9.55 15.27 -9.68
N THR A 483 -9.86 14.22 -10.45
CA THR A 483 -10.97 14.23 -11.43
C THR A 483 -12.20 13.53 -10.86
N ARG A 484 -13.38 14.11 -11.05
CA ARG A 484 -14.65 13.50 -10.67
C ARG A 484 -15.01 12.36 -11.63
N ASN A 485 -15.27 11.19 -11.07
CA ASN A 485 -15.83 10.04 -11.78
C ASN A 485 -17.33 10.02 -11.52
N PHE A 486 -18.14 10.27 -12.55
CA PHE A 486 -19.59 10.28 -12.43
C PHE A 486 -20.16 8.87 -12.57
N VAL A 487 -21.09 8.51 -11.68
CA VAL A 487 -21.71 7.16 -11.68
C VAL A 487 -22.88 7.05 -12.67
N GLY A 488 -23.27 8.15 -13.30
CA GLY A 488 -24.31 8.18 -14.33
C GLY A 488 -25.73 7.92 -13.79
N ILE A 489 -26.00 8.32 -12.55
CA ILE A 489 -27.33 8.31 -11.92
C ILE A 489 -27.71 9.75 -11.60
N SER A 490 -28.97 10.10 -11.86
CA SER A 490 -29.54 11.42 -11.61
C SER A 490 -29.53 11.76 -10.12
N GLU A 491 -29.11 12.98 -9.79
CA GLU A 491 -28.92 13.44 -8.40
C GLU A 491 -30.19 13.28 -7.54
N GLU A 492 -31.37 13.50 -8.14
CA GLU A 492 -32.67 13.37 -7.48
C GLU A 492 -32.97 11.96 -6.93
N HIS A 493 -32.31 10.92 -7.44
CA HIS A 493 -32.51 9.55 -6.97
C HIS A 493 -31.72 9.23 -5.69
N PHE A 494 -30.70 10.03 -5.36
CA PHE A 494 -29.90 9.82 -4.16
C PHE A 494 -30.64 10.24 -2.89
N GLU A 495 -31.43 11.31 -2.94
CA GLU A 495 -32.06 11.87 -1.75
C GLU A 495 -33.00 10.89 -1.01
N PRO A 496 -33.90 10.14 -1.69
CA PRO A 496 -34.71 9.12 -1.02
C PRO A 496 -33.90 7.96 -0.46
N VAL A 497 -32.77 7.64 -1.09
CA VAL A 497 -31.86 6.57 -0.63
C VAL A 497 -31.11 7.01 0.62
N ILE A 498 -30.60 8.25 0.62
CA ILE A 498 -29.93 8.89 1.76
C ILE A 498 -30.90 9.01 2.94
N GLU A 499 -32.15 9.43 2.70
CA GLU A 499 -33.20 9.47 3.72
C GLU A 499 -33.43 8.08 4.33
N GLY A 500 -33.54 7.04 3.50
CA GLY A 500 -33.66 5.66 3.96
C GLY A 500 -32.46 5.21 4.80
N MET A 501 -31.24 5.60 4.41
CA MET A 501 -30.00 5.32 5.14
C MET A 501 -29.90 6.06 6.47
N GLN A 502 -30.32 7.32 6.55
CA GLN A 502 -30.39 8.06 7.82
C GLN A 502 -31.40 7.40 8.77
N ARG A 503 -32.62 7.11 8.28
CA ARG A 503 -33.64 6.45 9.10
C ARG A 503 -33.20 5.06 9.56
N ALA A 504 -32.41 4.34 8.76
CA ALA A 504 -31.83 3.08 9.17
C ALA A 504 -30.99 3.24 10.46
N VAL A 505 -30.21 4.31 10.57
CA VAL A 505 -29.40 4.63 11.77
C VAL A 505 -30.26 5.15 12.92
N GLU A 506 -31.14 6.11 12.64
CA GLU A 506 -31.84 6.90 13.66
C GLU A 506 -33.15 6.30 14.16
N GLN A 507 -33.81 5.46 13.38
CA GLN A 507 -35.18 5.01 13.65
C GLN A 507 -35.31 3.49 13.82
N THR A 508 -34.21 2.75 13.69
CA THR A 508 -34.21 1.30 13.88
C THR A 508 -33.40 0.88 15.10
N ASN A 509 -33.72 -0.31 15.61
CA ASN A 509 -32.93 -0.98 16.65
C ASN A 509 -31.67 -1.63 16.07
N THR A 510 -31.60 -1.86 14.76
CA THR A 510 -30.47 -2.57 14.11
C THR A 510 -29.22 -1.69 13.98
N ALA A 511 -29.34 -0.38 14.14
CA ALA A 511 -28.21 0.54 14.12
C ALA A 511 -28.23 1.52 15.30
N TYR A 512 -29.03 1.24 16.34
CA TYR A 512 -29.17 2.10 17.53
C TYR A 512 -27.84 2.50 18.15
N LEU A 513 -26.91 1.54 18.29
CA LEU A 513 -25.58 1.77 18.86
C LEU A 513 -24.67 2.67 18.00
N SER A 514 -25.03 2.87 16.74
CA SER A 514 -24.27 3.68 15.80
C SER A 514 -24.70 5.15 15.76
N ARG A 515 -25.75 5.54 16.50
CA ARG A 515 -26.20 6.94 16.58
C ARG A 515 -25.14 7.80 17.26
N ILE A 516 -24.93 8.99 16.70
CA ILE A 516 -23.96 9.96 17.19
C ILE A 516 -24.72 11.23 17.61
N PRO A 517 -24.64 11.66 18.88
CA PRO A 517 -25.29 12.87 19.36
C PRO A 517 -24.91 14.08 18.51
N GLY A 518 -25.90 14.79 17.98
CA GLY A 518 -25.70 15.99 17.18
C GLY A 518 -25.20 15.77 15.74
N ILE A 519 -24.94 14.53 15.30
CA ILE A 519 -24.44 14.23 13.96
C ILE A 519 -25.43 13.30 13.23
N ALA A 520 -26.03 13.81 12.16
CA ALA A 520 -26.87 13.01 11.27
C ALA A 520 -25.99 12.10 10.40
N MET A 521 -25.97 10.81 10.70
CA MET A 521 -25.20 9.80 9.96
C MET A 521 -26.12 8.96 9.08
N CYS A 522 -25.72 8.77 7.82
CA CYS A 522 -26.44 7.98 6.83
C CYS A 522 -25.70 6.65 6.65
N GLY A 523 -26.32 5.52 7.02
CA GLY A 523 -25.63 4.24 7.00
C GLY A 523 -26.48 3.05 6.60
N LYS A 524 -25.80 1.95 6.27
CA LYS A 524 -26.42 0.67 5.93
C LYS A 524 -25.65 -0.49 6.54
N THR A 525 -26.33 -1.29 7.36
CA THR A 525 -25.82 -2.55 7.89
C THR A 525 -25.88 -3.68 6.85
N GLY A 526 -24.88 -4.56 6.93
CA GLY A 526 -24.77 -5.82 6.21
C GLY A 526 -24.51 -6.96 7.18
N THR A 527 -25.27 -8.03 7.03
CA THR A 527 -24.93 -9.35 7.58
C THR A 527 -24.63 -10.23 6.39
N VAL A 528 -23.43 -10.81 6.37
CA VAL A 528 -22.97 -11.66 5.27
C VAL A 528 -22.92 -13.08 5.78
N GLU A 529 -23.77 -13.93 5.22
CA GLU A 529 -23.82 -15.35 5.54
C GLU A 529 -22.45 -16.00 5.30
N ASN A 530 -21.93 -16.68 6.32
CA ASN A 530 -20.67 -17.39 6.23
C ASN A 530 -20.91 -18.91 6.33
N PRO A 531 -20.82 -19.67 5.24
CA PRO A 531 -21.03 -21.12 5.25
C PRO A 531 -20.09 -21.89 6.19
N HIS A 532 -18.95 -21.29 6.56
CA HIS A 532 -17.89 -21.91 7.33
C HIS A 532 -17.82 -21.44 8.78
N GLY A 533 -18.79 -20.65 9.25
CA GLY A 533 -18.76 -20.16 10.62
C GLY A 533 -19.84 -19.14 10.94
N SER A 534 -19.48 -18.15 11.75
CA SER A 534 -20.38 -17.04 12.04
C SER A 534 -20.36 -16.05 10.90
N ASP A 535 -21.54 -15.47 10.64
CA ASP A 535 -21.72 -14.41 9.66
C ASP A 535 -20.77 -13.25 9.89
N HIS A 536 -20.44 -12.53 8.81
CA HIS A 536 -19.61 -11.33 8.89
C HIS A 536 -20.46 -10.10 9.19
N SER A 537 -19.92 -9.20 9.99
CA SER A 537 -20.53 -7.93 10.37
C SER A 537 -19.99 -6.83 9.47
N VAL A 538 -20.86 -6.20 8.68
CA VAL A 538 -20.48 -5.18 7.71
C VAL A 538 -21.31 -3.91 7.94
N PHE A 539 -20.68 -2.76 7.80
CA PHE A 539 -21.37 -1.47 7.82
C PHE A 539 -20.68 -0.50 6.89
N MET A 540 -21.47 0.27 6.16
CA MET A 540 -21.01 1.45 5.45
C MET A 540 -21.82 2.65 5.91
N ALA A 541 -21.18 3.81 6.01
CA ALA A 541 -21.88 5.06 6.33
C ALA A 541 -21.12 6.26 5.83
N PHE A 542 -21.81 7.40 5.78
CA PHE A 542 -21.17 8.70 5.66
C PHE A 542 -21.80 9.68 6.65
N ALA A 543 -21.02 10.68 7.03
CA ALA A 543 -21.46 11.74 7.92
C ALA A 543 -20.67 13.04 7.71
N PRO A 544 -21.26 14.19 8.07
CA PRO A 544 -22.70 14.37 8.30
C PRO A 544 -23.52 14.16 7.02
N ARG A 545 -24.86 14.07 7.10
CA ARG A 545 -25.74 14.00 5.90
C ARG A 545 -25.52 15.19 4.97
N GLU A 546 -25.52 16.37 5.57
CA GLU A 546 -25.24 17.64 4.90
C GLU A 546 -23.73 17.90 4.95
N ASN A 547 -23.16 18.27 3.81
CA ASN A 547 -21.71 18.43 3.63
C ASN A 547 -20.87 17.25 4.20
N PRO A 548 -21.00 16.03 3.63
CA PRO A 548 -20.30 14.86 4.13
C PRO A 548 -18.78 15.03 4.18
N GLN A 549 -18.19 14.78 5.35
CA GLN A 549 -16.74 14.92 5.57
C GLN A 549 -16.03 13.57 5.66
N ILE A 550 -16.76 12.49 5.92
CA ILE A 550 -16.22 11.13 6.01
C ILE A 550 -17.23 10.12 5.46
N ALA A 551 -16.77 9.26 4.56
CA ALA A 551 -17.44 8.02 4.14
C ALA A 551 -16.59 6.83 4.58
N ILE A 552 -17.20 5.88 5.27
CA ILE A 552 -16.52 4.79 5.95
C ILE A 552 -17.13 3.44 5.62
N SER A 553 -16.26 2.43 5.51
CA SER A 553 -16.55 1.01 5.39
C SER A 553 -15.87 0.27 6.53
N VAL A 554 -16.63 -0.55 7.25
CA VAL A 554 -16.09 -1.43 8.30
C VAL A 554 -16.56 -2.85 8.05
N TYR A 555 -15.61 -3.77 7.97
CA TYR A 555 -15.86 -5.18 7.75
C TYR A 555 -15.21 -6.00 8.86
N ILE A 556 -16.00 -6.78 9.61
CA ILE A 556 -15.53 -7.64 10.70
C ILE A 556 -15.91 -9.09 10.39
N GLU A 557 -14.91 -9.93 10.16
CA GLU A 557 -15.10 -11.34 9.91
C GLU A 557 -15.66 -12.05 11.17
N SER A 558 -16.66 -12.92 11.02
CA SER A 558 -17.27 -13.65 12.14
C SER A 558 -17.88 -12.75 13.23
N GLY A 559 -18.27 -11.52 12.88
CA GLY A 559 -18.92 -10.55 13.79
C GLY A 559 -20.43 -10.77 14.02
N VAL A 560 -21.01 -11.82 13.43
CA VAL A 560 -22.42 -12.24 13.53
C VAL A 560 -23.42 -11.31 12.85
N TRP A 561 -23.53 -10.04 13.25
CA TRP A 561 -24.48 -9.10 12.65
C TRP A 561 -23.83 -7.73 12.47
N GLY A 562 -24.10 -7.05 11.35
CA GLY A 562 -23.53 -5.71 11.06
C GLY A 562 -23.73 -4.67 12.17
N ALA A 563 -24.85 -4.80 12.88
CA ALA A 563 -25.25 -3.98 14.03
C ALA A 563 -24.31 -4.08 15.26
N ARG A 564 -23.58 -5.20 15.37
CA ARG A 564 -22.93 -5.60 16.63
C ARG A 564 -21.54 -5.01 16.79
N TYR A 565 -20.75 -5.03 15.72
CA TYR A 565 -19.36 -4.59 15.75
C TYR A 565 -19.08 -3.53 14.68
N ALA A 566 -19.42 -3.79 13.42
CA ALA A 566 -19.07 -2.87 12.33
C ALA A 566 -19.74 -1.51 12.47
N ALA A 567 -21.05 -1.45 12.77
CA ALA A 567 -21.76 -0.18 12.91
C ALA A 567 -21.29 0.64 14.13
N PRO A 568 -21.11 0.07 15.33
CA PRO A 568 -20.52 0.79 16.46
C PRO A 568 -19.09 1.27 16.18
N ILE A 569 -18.20 0.42 15.64
CA ILE A 569 -16.82 0.81 15.30
C ILE A 569 -16.81 1.97 14.31
N ALA A 570 -17.60 1.89 13.23
CA ALA A 570 -17.72 2.98 12.26
C ALA A 570 -18.17 4.29 12.92
N SER A 571 -19.19 4.22 13.78
CA SER A 571 -19.73 5.42 14.43
C SER A 571 -18.80 6.05 15.46
N LEU A 572 -17.93 5.26 16.10
CA LEU A 572 -16.89 5.77 16.99
C LEU A 572 -15.81 6.48 16.19
N LEU A 573 -15.40 5.90 15.05
CA LEU A 573 -14.43 6.52 14.15
C LEU A 573 -14.95 7.81 13.53
N VAL A 574 -16.21 7.82 13.09
CA VAL A 574 -16.86 9.03 12.58
C VAL A 574 -16.95 10.10 13.66
N GLU A 575 -17.40 9.75 14.88
CA GLU A 575 -17.47 10.71 15.98
C GLU A 575 -16.08 11.26 16.33
N LYS A 576 -15.07 10.38 16.43
CA LYS A 576 -13.69 10.77 16.72
C LYS A 576 -13.14 11.71 15.67
N TYR A 577 -13.41 11.48 14.39
CA TYR A 577 -12.95 12.35 13.31
C TYR A 577 -13.66 13.70 13.28
N LEU A 578 -14.97 13.74 13.52
CA LEU A 578 -15.76 14.98 13.45
C LEU A 578 -15.67 15.85 14.71
N ASN A 579 -15.48 15.24 15.89
CA ASN A 579 -15.49 15.94 17.18
C ASN A 579 -14.14 15.90 17.92
N ASP A 580 -13.11 15.30 17.33
CA ASP A 580 -11.81 14.98 17.96
C ASP A 580 -11.89 14.12 19.25
N SER A 581 -13.07 13.65 19.62
CA SER A 581 -13.34 12.97 20.89
C SER A 581 -14.60 12.10 20.82
N ILE A 582 -14.74 11.18 21.76
CA ILE A 582 -15.95 10.36 21.95
C ILE A 582 -16.75 10.93 23.11
N SER A 583 -18.04 11.20 22.89
CA SER A 583 -18.96 11.71 23.91
C SER A 583 -19.05 10.79 25.13
N THR A 584 -19.20 11.39 26.31
CA THR A 584 -19.18 10.68 27.60
C THR A 584 -20.24 9.57 27.67
N GLU A 585 -21.43 9.81 27.11
CA GLU A 585 -22.53 8.84 27.08
C GLU A 585 -22.27 7.63 26.17
N ARG A 586 -21.26 7.70 25.29
CA ARG A 586 -20.87 6.62 24.36
C ARG A 586 -19.61 5.88 24.77
N LYS A 587 -18.92 6.30 25.83
CA LYS A 587 -17.69 5.65 26.31
C LYS A 587 -17.87 4.16 26.62
N TRP A 588 -19.05 3.74 27.08
CA TRP A 588 -19.33 2.32 27.29
C TRP A 588 -19.36 1.51 25.98
N ILE A 589 -19.74 2.11 24.85
CA ILE A 589 -19.70 1.48 23.51
C ILE A 589 -18.25 1.31 23.09
N GLU A 590 -17.44 2.36 23.27
CA GLU A 590 -15.99 2.31 23.04
C GLU A 590 -15.33 1.19 23.84
N THR A 591 -15.52 1.16 25.16
CA THR A 591 -15.00 0.09 26.02
C THR A 591 -15.44 -1.30 25.53
N ARG A 592 -16.72 -1.46 25.19
CA ARG A 592 -17.24 -2.73 24.66
C ARG A 592 -16.56 -3.16 23.37
N MET A 593 -16.23 -2.22 22.47
CA MET A 593 -15.55 -2.53 21.21
C MET A 593 -14.08 -2.88 21.42
N LEU A 594 -13.40 -2.18 22.32
CA LEU A 594 -12.01 -2.44 22.70
C LEU A 594 -11.86 -3.82 23.39
N ASP A 595 -12.75 -4.15 24.33
CA ASP A 595 -12.69 -5.40 25.10
C ASP A 595 -13.11 -6.65 24.28
N ALA A 596 -13.78 -6.47 23.15
CA ALA A 596 -14.28 -7.58 22.35
C ALA A 596 -13.14 -8.38 21.70
N ASN A 597 -13.12 -9.70 21.95
CA ASN A 597 -12.13 -10.62 21.39
C ASN A 597 -12.81 -11.71 20.54
N LEU A 598 -12.82 -11.51 19.22
CA LEU A 598 -13.41 -12.43 18.25
C LEU A 598 -12.42 -13.50 17.76
N LEU A 599 -11.16 -13.41 18.16
CA LEU A 599 -10.15 -14.43 17.88
C LEU A 599 -10.23 -15.60 18.86
N ASN A 600 -10.83 -15.39 20.04
CA ASN A 600 -10.98 -16.43 21.06
C ASN A 600 -12.16 -17.36 20.73
N PRO A 601 -11.93 -18.66 20.48
CA PRO A 601 -12.99 -19.61 20.14
C PRO A 601 -13.96 -19.93 21.31
N ILE A 602 -13.63 -19.53 22.55
CA ILE A 602 -14.35 -19.90 23.77
C ILE A 602 -15.29 -18.77 24.26
N GLN A 603 -15.17 -17.53 23.77
CA GLN A 603 -16.13 -16.48 24.15
C GLN A 603 -17.53 -16.81 23.59
N PRO A 604 -18.61 -16.66 24.39
CA PRO A 604 -19.96 -16.85 23.89
C PRO A 604 -20.21 -15.85 22.76
N LYS A 605 -20.41 -16.41 21.56
CA LYS A 605 -20.60 -15.66 20.33
C LYS A 605 -21.81 -14.77 20.39
#